data_AF-E3LQE0-F1
#
_entry.id   AF-E3LQE0-F1
#
_cell.length_a   1.000
_cell.length_b   1.000
_cell.length_c   1.000
_cell.angle_alpha   90.00
_cell.angle_beta   90.00
_cell.angle_gamma   90.00
#
_symmetry.space_group_name_H-M   'P 1'
#
loop_
_entity.id
_entity.type
_entity.pdbx_description
1 polymer ?
#
loop_
_entity_poly.entity_id
_entity_poly.type
_entity_poly.pdbx_seq_one_letter_code
_entity_poly.pdbx_strand_id
1 'polypeptide(L)'
;MKLLRFPQIVQVLVFQHLGLDGLFILSLCSQKMRNQIKSTFWAKSTGLSMVLDSLREEGYIYFEGLFACFKVITWVVENPETTPRESSVLFLKLDNDMISCGLSFDTDTGHPTFGFDEDNWKSAPILMYNYISDLFHTSSDIQFITNTRSFEDLPNIKVFKNFYHEGLRLAGSKLDAFFETHEITNCAVILPYIKTDDLFSRGSIKRRSSLLKVKHLLVYKANFLVINNILSFRGSHAVFLESYMKNNDIKKFLKLWMAGRFRRLDYLLITKLYTPFDPENILFEFNTMPFDESRRSAMYINKSTYVLSLTD
;
A
#
# COMPACT_ATOMS: atom_id res chain seq x y z
N MET A 1 15.57 21.87 26.60
CA MET A 1 16.00 22.31 25.26
C MET A 1 15.91 23.84 25.15
N LYS A 2 16.96 24.52 24.65
CA LYS A 2 17.01 26.00 24.57
C LYS A 2 16.00 26.60 23.57
N LEU A 3 15.67 25.86 22.50
CA LEU A 3 14.71 26.30 21.47
C LEU A 3 13.34 26.69 22.03
N LEU A 4 12.86 25.98 23.06
CA LEU A 4 11.57 26.25 23.73
C LEU A 4 11.54 27.55 24.55
N ARG A 5 12.69 28.25 24.71
CA ARG A 5 12.77 29.55 25.38
C ARG A 5 12.56 30.72 24.43
N PHE A 6 12.64 30.51 23.12
CA PHE A 6 12.40 31.58 22.15
C PHE A 6 10.91 31.93 22.06
N PRO A 7 10.56 33.14 21.63
CA PRO A 7 9.18 33.49 21.30
C PRO A 7 8.58 32.52 20.27
N GLN A 8 7.27 32.28 20.35
CA GLN A 8 6.58 31.31 19.48
C GLN A 8 6.83 31.58 17.99
N ILE A 9 6.86 32.85 17.57
CA ILE A 9 7.12 33.22 16.17
C ILE A 9 8.48 32.72 15.67
N VAL A 10 9.52 32.77 16.51
CA VAL A 10 10.86 32.27 16.16
C VAL A 10 10.83 30.74 16.06
N GLN A 11 10.10 30.08 16.96
CA GLN A 11 9.94 28.63 16.91
C GLN A 11 9.22 28.19 15.63
N VAL A 12 8.14 28.87 15.23
CA VAL A 12 7.42 28.63 13.96
C VAL A 12 8.36 28.74 12.77
N LEU A 13 9.16 29.82 12.71
CA LEU A 13 10.10 30.04 11.61
C LEU A 13 11.15 28.92 11.53
N VAL A 14 11.67 28.47 12.67
CA VAL A 14 12.59 27.32 12.73
C VAL A 14 11.91 26.05 12.23
N PHE A 15 10.66 25.79 12.66
CA PHE A 15 9.91 24.61 12.23
C PHE A 15 9.65 24.60 10.71
N GLN A 16 9.39 25.76 10.12
CA GLN A 16 9.20 25.88 8.67
C GLN A 16 10.47 25.57 7.86
N HIS A 17 11.65 25.75 8.45
CA HIS A 17 12.94 25.48 7.77
C HIS A 17 13.44 24.05 7.93
N LEU A 18 13.01 23.33 8.98
CA LEU A 18 13.55 22.00 9.32
C LEU A 18 13.04 20.85 8.46
N GLY A 19 11.99 21.04 7.66
CA GLY A 19 11.35 19.93 6.94
C GLY A 19 10.64 18.93 7.87
N LEU A 20 9.98 17.93 7.29
CA LEU A 20 9.17 16.96 8.04
C LEU A 20 10.02 15.96 8.85
N ASP A 21 11.10 15.48 8.26
CA ASP A 21 12.09 14.61 8.89
C ASP A 21 12.80 15.32 10.05
N GLY A 22 13.23 16.58 9.86
CA GLY A 22 13.82 17.38 10.93
C GLY A 22 12.84 17.66 12.08
N LEU A 23 11.58 17.95 11.76
CA LEU A 23 10.53 18.09 12.77
C LEU A 23 10.26 16.78 13.52
N PHE A 24 10.25 15.65 12.82
CA PHE A 24 10.14 14.34 13.44
C PHE A 24 11.29 14.10 14.42
N ILE A 25 12.55 14.25 14.00
CA ILE A 25 13.70 14.06 14.90
C ILE A 25 13.64 15.00 16.11
N LEU A 26 13.29 16.27 15.89
CA LEU A 26 13.17 17.25 16.97
C LEU A 26 12.05 16.89 17.97
N SER A 27 10.97 16.28 17.50
CA SER A 27 9.87 15.83 18.36
C SER A 27 10.26 14.70 19.31
N LEU A 28 11.22 13.84 18.91
CA LEU A 28 11.74 12.74 19.73
C LEU A 28 12.56 13.25 20.93
N CYS A 29 13.09 14.49 20.87
CA CYS A 29 13.93 15.03 21.94
C CYS A 29 13.20 15.30 23.26
N SER A 30 11.89 15.58 23.25
CA SER A 30 11.07 15.72 24.47
C SER A 30 9.57 15.80 24.17
N GLN A 31 8.73 15.33 25.10
CA GLN A 31 7.28 15.46 25.00
C GLN A 31 6.81 16.92 24.85
N LYS A 32 7.49 17.87 25.53
CA LYS A 32 7.17 19.29 25.42
C LYS A 32 7.40 19.81 24.00
N MET A 33 8.48 19.36 23.34
CA MET A 33 8.76 19.73 21.95
C MET A 33 7.76 19.10 20.98
N ARG A 34 7.46 17.80 21.14
CA ARG A 34 6.38 17.12 20.37
C ARG A 34 5.07 17.91 20.43
N ASN A 35 4.62 18.28 21.64
CA ASN A 35 3.37 19.04 21.82
C ASN A 35 3.44 20.43 21.16
N GLN A 36 4.60 21.08 21.21
CA GLN A 36 4.80 22.38 20.57
C GLN A 36 4.75 22.28 19.04
N ILE A 37 5.42 21.29 18.45
CA ILE A 37 5.36 21.03 16.99
C ILE A 37 3.92 20.72 16.59
N LYS A 38 3.28 19.77 17.27
CA LYS A 38 1.91 19.35 16.99
C LYS A 38 0.91 20.51 17.05
N SER A 39 1.06 21.44 17.98
CA SER A 39 0.16 22.61 18.10
C SER A 39 0.45 23.73 17.10
N THR A 40 1.64 23.75 16.50
CA THR A 40 2.11 24.87 15.67
C THR A 40 2.18 24.52 14.18
N PHE A 41 2.47 23.27 13.84
CA PHE A 41 2.71 22.82 12.49
C PHE A 41 1.51 22.01 11.97
N TRP A 42 0.87 22.53 10.92
CA TRP A 42 -0.26 21.89 10.23
C TRP A 42 0.05 21.83 8.73
N ALA A 43 0.42 20.64 8.25
CA ALA A 43 0.60 20.40 6.83
C ALA A 43 -0.68 19.80 6.22
N LYS A 44 -1.05 20.25 5.02
CA LYS A 44 -2.13 19.61 4.26
C LYS A 44 -1.62 18.26 3.76
N SER A 45 -2.34 17.20 4.10
CA SER A 45 -1.97 15.82 3.81
C SER A 45 -3.15 15.04 3.22
N THR A 46 -2.83 14.05 2.40
CA THR A 46 -3.76 12.98 2.03
C THR A 46 -3.57 11.73 2.90
N GLY A 47 -2.51 11.67 3.70
CA GLY A 47 -2.21 10.59 4.65
C GLY A 47 -0.71 10.35 4.81
N LEU A 48 -0.38 9.16 5.31
CA LEU A 48 0.97 8.60 5.26
C LEU A 48 0.96 7.32 4.44
N SER A 49 2.11 6.94 3.91
CA SER A 49 2.34 5.61 3.35
C SER A 49 3.60 4.99 3.95
N MET A 50 3.54 3.67 4.10
CA MET A 50 4.63 2.84 4.58
C MET A 50 5.07 1.95 3.43
N VAL A 51 6.36 1.97 3.12
CA VAL A 51 6.96 1.21 2.03
C VAL A 51 7.95 0.22 2.61
N LEU A 52 7.91 -1.04 2.17
CA LEU A 52 8.95 -2.02 2.41
C LEU A 52 9.57 -2.47 1.08
N ASP A 53 10.80 -2.05 0.83
CA ASP A 53 11.60 -2.43 -0.32
C ASP A 53 12.56 -3.57 0.05
N SER A 54 12.12 -4.80 -0.17
CA SER A 54 12.90 -6.01 0.08
C SER A 54 14.06 -6.20 -0.90
N LEU A 55 14.17 -5.42 -1.98
CA LEU A 55 15.36 -5.45 -2.83
C LEU A 55 16.49 -4.62 -2.24
N ARG A 56 16.15 -3.56 -1.51
CA ARG A 56 17.09 -2.70 -0.79
C ARG A 56 17.26 -3.08 0.68
N GLU A 57 16.42 -3.98 1.19
CA GLU A 57 16.35 -4.33 2.61
C GLU A 57 16.06 -3.11 3.50
N GLU A 58 15.33 -2.15 2.93
CA GLU A 58 14.97 -0.88 3.56
C GLU A 58 13.45 -0.71 3.58
N GLY A 59 12.97 0.06 4.56
CA GLY A 59 11.63 0.57 4.53
C GLY A 59 11.58 2.08 4.77
N TYR A 60 10.49 2.70 4.34
CA TYR A 60 10.33 4.15 4.33
C TYR A 60 8.93 4.57 4.79
N ILE A 61 8.83 5.66 5.56
CA ILE A 61 7.55 6.31 5.84
C ILE A 61 7.53 7.62 5.06
N TYR A 62 6.55 7.75 4.18
CA TYR A 62 6.30 8.97 3.44
C TYR A 62 5.11 9.72 4.00
N PHE A 63 5.24 11.04 4.06
CA PHE A 63 4.13 11.95 4.23
C PHE A 63 3.56 12.30 2.85
N GLU A 64 2.27 12.00 2.67
CA GLU A 64 1.58 12.22 1.41
C GLU A 64 1.02 13.65 1.39
N GLY A 65 1.73 14.55 0.71
CA GLY A 65 1.26 15.90 0.45
C GLY A 65 0.16 15.93 -0.62
N LEU A 66 -0.31 17.12 -0.95
CA LEU A 66 -1.31 17.29 -2.02
C LEU A 66 -0.73 17.09 -3.44
N PHE A 67 0.57 17.34 -3.60
CA PHE A 67 1.25 17.36 -4.91
C PHE A 67 2.57 16.60 -4.93
N ALA A 68 3.04 16.10 -3.78
CA ALA A 68 4.33 15.43 -3.64
C ALA A 68 4.35 14.55 -2.38
N CYS A 69 5.17 13.51 -2.40
CA CYS A 69 5.46 12.65 -1.25
C CYS A 69 6.79 13.07 -0.62
N PHE A 70 6.84 13.12 0.71
CA PHE A 70 8.06 13.51 1.43
C PHE A 70 8.50 12.37 2.34
N LYS A 71 9.72 11.86 2.14
CA LYS A 71 10.29 10.84 3.01
C LYS A 71 10.53 11.44 4.41
N VAL A 72 9.96 10.83 5.44
CA VAL A 72 10.14 11.27 6.84
C VAL A 72 11.24 10.47 7.51
N ILE A 73 11.26 9.15 7.30
CA ILE A 73 12.27 8.25 7.82
C ILE A 73 12.61 7.13 6.84
N THR A 74 13.80 6.59 6.98
CA THR A 74 14.16 5.24 6.53
C THR A 74 14.29 4.33 7.76
N TRP A 75 13.96 3.05 7.64
CA TRP A 75 14.36 2.04 8.61
C TRP A 75 14.98 0.83 7.93
N VAL A 76 15.85 0.14 8.66
CA VAL A 76 16.52 -1.09 8.25
C VAL A 76 16.46 -2.12 9.38
N VAL A 77 16.55 -3.39 9.03
CA VAL A 77 16.82 -4.45 10.01
C VAL A 77 18.34 -4.50 10.19
N GLU A 78 18.81 -4.21 11.40
CA GLU A 78 20.24 -4.30 11.72
C GLU A 78 20.68 -5.76 11.64
N ASN A 79 21.69 -6.02 10.83
CA ASN A 79 22.41 -7.29 10.86
C ASN A 79 23.69 -7.09 11.70
N PRO A 80 23.77 -7.70 12.89
CA PRO A 80 24.91 -7.55 13.79
C PRO A 80 26.26 -7.97 13.18
N GLU A 81 26.24 -8.83 12.15
CA GLU A 81 27.44 -9.35 11.50
C GLU A 81 28.04 -8.37 10.47
N THR A 82 27.22 -7.52 9.85
CA THR A 82 27.64 -6.62 8.76
C THR A 82 27.59 -5.15 9.11
N THR A 83 26.90 -4.78 10.20
CA THR A 83 26.88 -3.42 10.75
C THR A 83 27.49 -3.43 12.15
N PRO A 84 28.81 -3.23 12.28
CA PRO A 84 29.41 -3.01 13.59
C PRO A 84 28.69 -1.83 14.26
N ARG A 85 28.21 -2.03 15.48
CA ARG A 85 27.55 -0.99 16.30
C ARG A 85 28.52 0.14 16.63
N GLU A 86 28.82 1.00 15.66
CA GLU A 86 29.54 2.27 15.91
C GLU A 86 28.58 3.32 16.48
N SER A 87 27.27 3.15 16.24
CA SER A 87 26.23 4.05 16.73
C SER A 87 25.74 3.62 18.12
N SER A 88 25.73 4.55 19.07
CA SER A 88 25.20 4.31 20.42
C SER A 88 23.73 3.90 20.33
N VAL A 89 23.36 2.75 20.92
CA VAL A 89 21.95 2.31 20.98
C VAL A 89 21.12 3.43 21.63
N LEU A 90 20.10 3.90 20.92
CA LEU A 90 19.15 4.88 21.41
C LEU A 90 17.89 4.16 21.90
N PHE A 91 17.30 4.69 22.96
CA PHE A 91 15.99 4.25 23.44
C PHE A 91 14.96 5.32 23.10
N LEU A 92 14.11 5.03 22.11
CA LEU A 92 13.03 5.90 21.69
C LEU A 92 11.78 5.59 22.50
N LYS A 93 11.22 6.62 23.13
CA LYS A 93 9.89 6.54 23.73
C LYS A 93 8.84 6.95 22.70
N LEU A 94 8.14 5.97 22.13
CA LEU A 94 7.03 6.18 21.21
C LEU A 94 5.73 5.90 21.98
N ASP A 95 5.06 6.98 22.39
CA ASP A 95 3.92 6.95 23.30
C ASP A 95 4.21 6.22 24.63
N ASN A 96 3.68 5.01 24.81
CA ASN A 96 3.89 4.20 26.02
C ASN A 96 5.00 3.15 25.84
N ASP A 97 5.46 2.92 24.62
CA ASP A 97 6.44 1.90 24.29
C ASP A 97 7.85 2.49 24.26
N MET A 98 8.82 1.65 24.62
CA MET A 98 10.24 1.96 24.53
C MET A 98 10.90 1.00 23.56
N ILE A 99 11.57 1.54 22.55
CA ILE A 99 12.20 0.77 21.47
C ILE A 99 13.68 1.09 21.45
N SER A 100 14.53 0.07 21.39
CA SER A 100 15.96 0.23 21.10
C SER A 100 16.20 0.32 19.60
N CYS A 101 17.03 1.27 19.17
CA CYS A 101 17.43 1.40 17.77
C CYS A 101 18.80 2.06 17.62
N GLY A 102 19.47 1.77 16.50
CA GLY A 102 20.50 2.65 15.96
C GLY A 102 19.88 3.85 15.25
N LEU A 103 20.60 4.97 15.21
CA LEU A 103 20.24 6.15 14.41
C LEU A 103 21.47 6.63 13.66
N SER A 104 21.32 6.72 12.34
CA SER A 104 22.29 7.34 11.45
C SER A 104 21.61 8.38 10.56
N PHE A 105 22.41 9.21 9.91
CA PHE A 105 21.94 10.20 8.96
C PHE A 105 22.67 10.00 7.64
N ASP A 106 21.92 9.98 6.55
CA ASP A 106 22.48 9.97 5.21
C ASP A 106 23.35 11.22 5.00
N THR A 107 24.58 11.04 4.53
CA THR A 107 25.57 12.14 4.48
C THR A 107 25.23 13.22 3.47
N ASP A 108 24.48 12.85 2.42
CA ASP A 108 24.19 13.74 1.30
C ASP A 108 22.88 14.51 1.53
N THR A 109 21.87 13.82 2.06
CA THR A 109 20.52 14.35 2.24
C THR A 109 20.22 14.76 3.68
N GLY A 110 20.97 14.25 4.66
CA GLY A 110 20.69 14.44 6.08
C GLY A 110 19.46 13.65 6.57
N HIS A 111 18.90 12.76 5.76
CA HIS A 111 17.72 11.97 6.13
C HIS A 111 18.04 10.94 7.23
N PRO A 112 17.17 10.79 8.23
CA PRO A 112 17.41 9.85 9.31
C PRO A 112 17.09 8.41 8.92
N THR A 113 18.00 7.50 9.27
CA THR A 113 17.83 6.05 9.14
C THR A 113 17.86 5.40 10.52
N PHE A 114 16.82 4.63 10.82
CA PHE A 114 16.69 3.90 12.07
C PHE A 114 17.01 2.41 11.86
N GLY A 115 17.97 1.90 12.60
CA GLY A 115 18.31 0.48 12.62
C GLY A 115 17.58 -0.23 13.76
N PHE A 116 16.84 -1.30 13.44
CA PHE A 116 16.14 -2.10 14.43
C PHE A 116 16.69 -3.53 14.49
N ASP A 117 16.85 -4.06 15.69
CA ASP A 117 17.20 -5.46 15.90
C ASP A 117 16.05 -6.43 15.53
N GLU A 118 16.38 -7.72 15.50
CA GLU A 118 15.43 -8.80 15.16
C GLU A 118 14.18 -8.83 16.06
N ASP A 119 14.29 -8.38 17.31
CA ASP A 119 13.20 -8.38 18.28
C ASP A 119 12.21 -7.22 18.04
N ASN A 120 12.69 -6.08 17.54
CA ASN A 120 11.91 -4.85 17.42
C ASN A 120 11.42 -4.53 16.01
N TRP A 121 12.10 -5.00 14.95
CA TRP A 121 11.84 -4.51 13.59
C TRP A 121 10.41 -4.75 13.08
N LYS A 122 9.70 -5.76 13.59
CA LYS A 122 8.31 -6.02 13.17
C LYS A 122 7.29 -5.08 13.81
N SER A 123 7.58 -4.48 14.96
CA SER A 123 6.66 -3.58 15.68
C SER A 123 7.05 -2.11 15.52
N ALA A 124 8.36 -1.82 15.47
CA ALA A 124 8.86 -0.45 15.46
C ALA A 124 8.37 0.41 14.30
N PRO A 125 8.31 -0.05 13.03
CA PRO A 125 7.78 0.75 11.92
C PRO A 125 6.34 1.20 12.14
N ILE A 126 5.51 0.36 12.79
CA ILE A 126 4.11 0.66 13.08
C ILE A 126 4.02 1.73 14.16
N LEU A 127 4.84 1.60 15.21
CA LEU A 127 4.91 2.60 16.29
C LEU A 127 5.38 3.95 15.77
N MET A 128 6.37 3.96 14.88
CA MET A 128 6.83 5.18 14.21
C MET A 128 5.75 5.78 13.31
N TYR A 129 5.05 4.95 12.52
CA TYR A 129 3.96 5.40 11.66
C TYR A 129 2.85 6.09 12.45
N ASN A 130 2.43 5.49 13.55
CA ASN A 130 1.40 6.06 14.44
C ASN A 130 1.89 7.36 15.09
N TYR A 131 3.14 7.39 15.56
CA TYR A 131 3.72 8.59 16.15
C TYR A 131 3.76 9.75 15.15
N ILE A 132 4.25 9.50 13.93
CA ILE A 132 4.31 10.49 12.85
C ILE A 132 2.90 10.94 12.45
N SER A 133 1.95 10.01 12.40
CA SER A 133 0.57 10.30 12.07
C SER A 133 -0.06 11.26 13.09
N ASP A 134 0.15 10.99 14.37
CA ASP A 134 -0.30 11.85 15.45
C ASP A 134 0.41 13.22 15.46
N LEU A 135 1.72 13.26 15.17
CA LEU A 135 2.51 14.48 15.14
C LEU A 135 2.03 15.45 14.05
N PHE A 136 1.69 14.92 12.87
CA PHE A 136 1.33 15.72 11.69
C PHE A 136 -0.16 15.71 11.35
N HIS A 137 -1.02 15.22 12.26
CA HIS A 137 -2.49 15.21 12.13
C HIS A 137 -2.98 14.49 10.87
N THR A 138 -2.36 13.36 10.53
CA THR A 138 -2.80 12.52 9.41
C THR A 138 -3.68 11.35 9.91
N SER A 139 -4.25 10.57 9.00
CA SER A 139 -4.93 9.32 9.36
C SER A 139 -3.92 8.26 9.79
N SER A 140 -4.25 7.51 10.84
CA SER A 140 -3.52 6.30 11.26
C SER A 140 -3.86 5.08 10.40
N ASP A 141 -4.73 5.23 9.41
CA ASP A 141 -5.04 4.18 8.45
C ASP A 141 -3.81 3.83 7.59
N ILE A 142 -3.30 2.60 7.73
CA ILE A 142 -2.07 2.21 7.05
C ILE A 142 -2.29 2.04 5.54
N GLN A 143 -1.56 2.83 4.76
CA GLN A 143 -1.34 2.62 3.33
C GLN A 143 0.01 1.94 3.15
N PHE A 144 0.04 0.71 2.63
CA PHE A 144 1.24 -0.11 2.62
C PHE A 144 1.63 -0.53 1.22
N ILE A 145 2.90 -0.30 0.85
CA ILE A 145 3.48 -0.64 -0.44
C ILE A 145 4.65 -1.59 -0.21
N THR A 146 4.72 -2.68 -0.97
CA THR A 146 5.83 -3.62 -0.85
C THR A 146 6.15 -4.34 -2.15
N ASN A 147 7.41 -4.73 -2.31
CA ASN A 147 7.89 -5.60 -3.38
C ASN A 147 8.37 -6.97 -2.87
N THR A 148 7.94 -7.37 -1.66
CA THR A 148 8.50 -8.51 -0.92
C THR A 148 8.42 -9.87 -1.63
N ARG A 149 9.36 -10.77 -1.29
CA ARG A 149 9.35 -12.20 -1.67
C ARG A 149 8.52 -13.07 -0.72
N SER A 150 8.32 -12.60 0.50
CA SER A 150 7.56 -13.31 1.53
C SER A 150 6.76 -12.32 2.37
N PHE A 151 5.49 -12.63 2.59
CA PHE A 151 4.66 -11.84 3.50
C PHE A 151 5.05 -12.03 4.98
N GLU A 152 5.91 -13.01 5.27
CA GLU A 152 6.51 -13.19 6.61
C GLU A 152 7.52 -12.08 6.95
N ASP A 153 8.04 -11.40 5.92
CA ASP A 153 9.00 -10.30 6.04
C ASP A 153 8.32 -8.95 6.26
N LEU A 154 6.99 -8.93 6.39
CA LEU A 154 6.26 -7.69 6.67
C LEU A 154 6.30 -7.35 8.17
N PRO A 155 6.24 -6.05 8.50
CA PRO A 155 5.88 -5.63 9.86
C PRO A 155 4.56 -6.27 10.30
N ASN A 156 4.35 -6.37 11.62
CA ASN A 156 3.19 -7.04 12.24
C ASN A 156 1.88 -6.21 12.11
N ILE A 157 1.51 -5.87 10.88
CA ILE A 157 0.30 -5.11 10.55
C ILE A 157 -0.82 -6.10 10.31
N LYS A 158 -1.96 -5.95 10.99
CA LYS A 158 -3.14 -6.83 10.80
C LYS A 158 -4.20 -6.24 9.88
N VAL A 159 -4.30 -4.92 9.84
CA VAL A 159 -5.33 -4.20 9.10
C VAL A 159 -4.65 -3.16 8.22
N PHE A 160 -4.90 -3.26 6.92
CA PHE A 160 -4.46 -2.31 5.91
C PHE A 160 -5.69 -1.56 5.38
N LYS A 161 -5.58 -0.24 5.19
CA LYS A 161 -6.56 0.47 4.38
C LYS A 161 -6.36 0.18 2.91
N ASN A 162 -5.14 0.42 2.45
CA ASN A 162 -4.72 0.14 1.10
C ASN A 162 -3.46 -0.73 1.12
N PHE A 163 -3.42 -1.74 0.27
CA PHE A 163 -2.28 -2.65 0.15
C PHE A 163 -1.82 -2.74 -1.31
N TYR A 164 -0.57 -2.40 -1.56
CA TYR A 164 0.07 -2.43 -2.88
C TYR A 164 1.22 -3.42 -2.84
N HIS A 165 1.13 -4.45 -3.68
CA HIS A 165 2.21 -5.39 -3.92
C HIS A 165 2.77 -5.14 -5.32
N GLU A 166 3.89 -4.44 -5.42
CA GLU A 166 4.49 -4.01 -6.68
C GLU A 166 5.87 -4.63 -6.85
N GLY A 167 6.11 -5.40 -7.90
CA GLY A 167 7.44 -5.94 -8.18
C GLY A 167 7.46 -7.45 -8.31
N LEU A 168 7.93 -8.16 -7.28
CA LEU A 168 8.23 -9.59 -7.39
C LEU A 168 6.96 -10.44 -7.52
N ARG A 169 6.97 -11.38 -8.46
CA ARG A 169 5.86 -12.31 -8.66
C ARG A 169 5.83 -13.34 -7.53
N LEU A 170 4.69 -13.43 -6.83
CA LEU A 170 4.44 -14.40 -5.75
C LEU A 170 3.47 -15.48 -6.19
N ALA A 171 3.58 -16.70 -5.63
CA ALA A 171 2.61 -17.75 -5.89
C ALA A 171 1.20 -17.34 -5.40
N GLY A 172 0.15 -17.72 -6.16
CA GLY A 172 -1.23 -17.41 -5.80
C GLY A 172 -1.62 -17.95 -4.41
N SER A 173 -1.11 -19.12 -4.02
CA SER A 173 -1.35 -19.70 -2.69
C SER A 173 -0.79 -18.84 -1.55
N LYS A 174 0.36 -18.18 -1.74
CA LYS A 174 0.93 -17.24 -0.75
C LYS A 174 0.07 -15.99 -0.61
N LEU A 175 -0.40 -15.45 -1.73
CA LEU A 175 -1.37 -14.35 -1.74
C LEU A 175 -2.66 -14.76 -1.00
N ASP A 176 -3.22 -15.92 -1.33
CA ASP A 176 -4.44 -16.41 -0.69
C ASP A 176 -4.28 -16.52 0.83
N ALA A 177 -3.16 -17.09 1.31
CA ALA A 177 -2.88 -17.20 2.74
C ALA A 177 -2.74 -15.84 3.44
N PHE A 178 -2.09 -14.86 2.79
CA PHE A 178 -1.96 -13.51 3.32
C PHE A 178 -3.33 -12.84 3.49
N PHE A 179 -4.17 -12.84 2.45
CA PHE A 179 -5.49 -12.21 2.51
C PHE A 179 -6.49 -12.93 3.43
N GLU A 180 -6.23 -14.18 3.84
CA GLU A 180 -7.04 -14.87 4.86
C GLU A 180 -6.66 -14.47 6.29
N THR A 181 -5.46 -13.93 6.50
CA THR A 181 -4.93 -13.58 7.82
C THR A 181 -4.84 -12.07 8.07
N HIS A 182 -5.06 -11.28 7.02
CA HIS A 182 -4.97 -9.82 7.04
C HIS A 182 -6.25 -9.20 6.49
N GLU A 183 -6.67 -8.10 7.09
CA GLU A 183 -7.84 -7.34 6.65
C GLU A 183 -7.40 -6.20 5.74
N ILE A 184 -8.05 -6.07 4.57
CA ILE A 184 -7.87 -4.95 3.65
C ILE A 184 -9.22 -4.23 3.52
N THR A 185 -9.32 -3.03 4.09
CA THR A 185 -10.60 -2.35 4.27
C THR A 185 -11.06 -1.56 3.04
N ASN A 186 -10.14 -1.17 2.14
CA ASN A 186 -10.47 -0.36 0.98
C ASN A 186 -9.92 -0.92 -0.35
N CYS A 187 -8.60 -0.94 -0.54
CA CYS A 187 -8.00 -1.25 -1.84
C CYS A 187 -6.88 -2.27 -1.75
N ALA A 188 -6.82 -3.19 -2.72
CA ALA A 188 -5.67 -4.05 -2.96
C ALA A 188 -5.23 -3.96 -4.42
N VAL A 189 -3.93 -3.75 -4.62
CA VAL A 189 -3.30 -3.63 -5.93
C VAL A 189 -2.14 -4.63 -6.01
N ILE A 190 -2.23 -5.58 -6.93
CA ILE A 190 -1.24 -6.64 -7.12
C ILE A 190 -0.61 -6.47 -8.50
N LEU A 191 0.61 -5.94 -8.54
CA LEU A 191 1.34 -5.53 -9.74
C LEU A 191 2.70 -6.26 -9.85
N PRO A 192 2.71 -7.55 -10.22
CA PRO A 192 3.95 -8.30 -10.37
C PRO A 192 4.62 -7.97 -11.72
N TYR A 193 5.57 -7.05 -11.72
CA TYR A 193 6.33 -6.67 -12.92
C TYR A 193 7.55 -7.57 -13.17
N ILE A 194 8.23 -8.01 -12.11
CA ILE A 194 9.46 -8.80 -12.18
C ILE A 194 9.10 -10.28 -12.31
N LYS A 195 9.50 -10.91 -13.43
CA LYS A 195 9.34 -12.36 -13.63
C LYS A 195 10.32 -13.10 -12.71
N THR A 196 9.79 -13.93 -11.83
CA THR A 196 10.54 -15.02 -11.17
C THR A 196 10.29 -16.32 -11.94
N ASP A 197 11.21 -17.28 -11.79
CA ASP A 197 11.24 -18.53 -12.57
C ASP A 197 10.04 -19.46 -12.29
N ASP A 198 9.29 -19.23 -11.20
CA ASP A 198 8.15 -20.06 -10.81
C ASP A 198 6.79 -19.47 -11.22
N LEU A 199 6.11 -20.27 -12.04
CA LEU A 199 4.88 -19.96 -12.76
C LEU A 199 3.69 -19.76 -11.79
N PHE A 200 2.92 -18.67 -11.98
CA PHE A 200 1.52 -18.64 -11.52
C PHE A 200 0.81 -19.85 -12.13
N SER A 201 0.62 -20.91 -11.34
CA SER A 201 -0.23 -22.01 -11.75
C SER A 201 -1.67 -21.52 -11.75
N ARG A 202 -2.34 -21.72 -12.89
CA ARG A 202 -3.74 -21.33 -13.09
C ARG A 202 -4.61 -21.98 -12.01
N GLY A 203 -5.43 -21.19 -11.31
CA GLY A 203 -6.30 -21.69 -10.24
C GLY A 203 -5.61 -21.89 -8.89
N SER A 204 -4.42 -21.32 -8.67
CA SER A 204 -3.66 -21.43 -7.41
C SER A 204 -4.27 -20.70 -6.22
N ILE A 205 -5.37 -19.97 -6.39
CA ILE A 205 -6.13 -19.36 -5.28
C ILE A 205 -7.46 -20.08 -5.05
N LYS A 206 -7.91 -20.10 -3.80
CA LYS A 206 -9.19 -20.71 -3.42
C LYS A 206 -10.34 -20.05 -4.19
N ARG A 207 -11.38 -20.84 -4.49
CA ARG A 207 -12.59 -20.37 -5.18
C ARG A 207 -13.24 -19.17 -4.48
N ARG A 208 -13.18 -19.09 -3.15
CA ARG A 208 -13.77 -18.02 -2.33
C ARG A 208 -12.69 -17.28 -1.53
N SER A 209 -11.55 -17.04 -2.16
CA SER A 209 -10.44 -16.28 -1.58
C SER A 209 -10.89 -14.97 -0.95
N SER A 210 -10.31 -14.62 0.19
CA SER A 210 -10.54 -13.32 0.84
C SER A 210 -10.02 -12.14 0.00
N LEU A 211 -9.06 -12.36 -0.90
CA LEU A 211 -8.66 -11.39 -1.93
C LEU A 211 -9.85 -10.87 -2.76
N LEU A 212 -10.80 -11.76 -3.07
CA LEU A 212 -11.96 -11.45 -3.92
C LEU A 212 -13.10 -10.75 -3.17
N LYS A 213 -12.91 -10.48 -1.87
CA LYS A 213 -13.84 -9.71 -1.03
C LYS A 213 -13.41 -8.25 -0.91
N VAL A 214 -12.18 -7.90 -1.29
CA VAL A 214 -11.67 -6.53 -1.22
C VAL A 214 -12.54 -5.62 -2.08
N LYS A 215 -12.85 -4.43 -1.54
CA LYS A 215 -13.80 -3.49 -2.15
C LYS A 215 -13.32 -2.98 -3.51
N HIS A 216 -12.05 -2.60 -3.61
CA HIS A 216 -11.40 -2.18 -4.85
C HIS A 216 -10.19 -3.09 -5.10
N LEU A 217 -10.19 -3.83 -6.21
CA LEU A 217 -9.16 -4.83 -6.50
C LEU A 217 -8.57 -4.60 -7.89
N LEU A 218 -7.25 -4.44 -7.97
CA LEU A 218 -6.51 -4.47 -9.22
C LEU A 218 -5.49 -5.60 -9.18
N VAL A 219 -5.46 -6.42 -10.24
CA VAL A 219 -4.47 -7.48 -10.40
C VAL A 219 -3.92 -7.43 -11.81
N TYR A 220 -2.62 -7.18 -11.93
CA TYR A 220 -1.87 -7.38 -13.16
C TYR A 220 -1.35 -8.82 -13.25
N LYS A 221 -1.22 -9.35 -14.46
CA LYS A 221 -0.94 -10.78 -14.70
C LYS A 221 -1.89 -11.68 -13.91
N ALA A 222 -3.19 -11.44 -14.05
CA ALA A 222 -4.28 -12.16 -13.40
C ALA A 222 -4.46 -13.61 -13.92
N ASN A 223 -3.41 -14.23 -14.45
CA ASN A 223 -3.43 -15.51 -15.11
C ASN A 223 -3.62 -16.70 -14.14
N PHE A 224 -3.40 -16.47 -12.84
CA PHE A 224 -3.73 -17.40 -11.76
C PHE A 224 -5.22 -17.46 -11.44
N LEU A 225 -6.03 -16.48 -11.87
CA LEU A 225 -7.47 -16.48 -11.67
C LEU A 225 -8.17 -17.34 -12.73
N VAL A 226 -9.20 -18.08 -12.32
CA VAL A 226 -10.17 -18.71 -13.22
C VAL A 226 -11.55 -18.09 -13.08
N ILE A 227 -12.45 -18.37 -14.02
CA ILE A 227 -13.83 -17.86 -14.01
C ILE A 227 -14.52 -18.09 -12.67
N ASN A 228 -14.32 -19.25 -12.04
CA ASN A 228 -14.95 -19.56 -10.75
C ASN A 228 -14.47 -18.62 -9.61
N ASN A 229 -13.25 -18.08 -9.69
CA ASN A 229 -12.79 -17.04 -8.78
C ASN A 229 -13.52 -15.73 -9.08
N ILE A 230 -13.53 -15.27 -10.33
CA ILE A 230 -14.19 -14.01 -10.72
C ILE A 230 -15.69 -14.03 -10.37
N LEU A 231 -16.38 -15.16 -10.58
CA LEU A 231 -17.79 -15.36 -10.22
C LEU A 231 -18.06 -15.34 -8.70
N SER A 232 -17.01 -15.35 -7.88
CA SER A 232 -17.08 -15.23 -6.43
C SER A 232 -16.80 -13.82 -5.91
N PHE A 233 -16.36 -12.90 -6.78
CA PHE A 233 -16.01 -11.53 -6.41
C PHE A 233 -17.18 -10.81 -5.72
N ARG A 234 -16.88 -10.12 -4.62
CA ARG A 234 -17.86 -9.42 -3.77
C ARG A 234 -17.58 -7.92 -3.58
N GLY A 235 -16.49 -7.43 -4.16
CA GLY A 235 -16.15 -6.00 -4.12
C GLY A 235 -16.99 -5.17 -5.11
N SER A 236 -16.65 -3.89 -5.18
CA SER A 236 -17.33 -2.90 -6.01
C SER A 236 -16.60 -2.59 -7.31
N HIS A 237 -15.27 -2.58 -7.29
CA HIS A 237 -14.47 -2.31 -8.49
C HIS A 237 -13.41 -3.38 -8.64
N ALA A 238 -13.30 -3.96 -9.84
CA ALA A 238 -12.31 -4.96 -10.15
C ALA A 238 -11.62 -4.68 -11.49
N VAL A 239 -10.31 -4.86 -11.51
CA VAL A 239 -9.47 -4.76 -12.71
C VAL A 239 -8.58 -6.01 -12.76
N PHE A 240 -8.79 -6.87 -13.76
CA PHE A 240 -7.99 -8.07 -13.97
C PHE A 240 -7.29 -7.97 -15.32
N LEU A 241 -6.01 -7.61 -15.30
CA LEU A 241 -5.21 -7.46 -16.52
C LEU A 241 -4.49 -8.77 -16.85
N GLU A 242 -4.32 -9.04 -18.15
CA GLU A 242 -3.63 -10.23 -18.66
C GLU A 242 -4.19 -11.56 -18.13
N SER A 243 -5.52 -11.68 -18.13
CA SER A 243 -6.21 -12.90 -17.70
C SER A 243 -6.26 -13.98 -18.78
N TYR A 244 -6.39 -15.25 -18.38
CA TYR A 244 -6.67 -16.38 -19.31
C TYR A 244 -8.18 -16.64 -19.52
N MET A 245 -8.98 -15.58 -19.48
CA MET A 245 -10.43 -15.65 -19.63
C MET A 245 -10.82 -15.95 -21.08
N LYS A 246 -11.67 -16.97 -21.28
CA LYS A 246 -12.20 -17.33 -22.60
C LYS A 246 -13.49 -16.56 -22.90
N ASN A 247 -13.91 -16.50 -24.17
CA ASN A 247 -15.18 -15.85 -24.55
C ASN A 247 -16.38 -16.48 -23.83
N ASN A 248 -16.39 -17.81 -23.64
CA ASN A 248 -17.43 -18.50 -22.87
C ASN A 248 -17.45 -18.12 -21.37
N ASP A 249 -16.30 -17.78 -20.80
CA ASP A 249 -16.23 -17.30 -19.42
C ASP A 249 -16.86 -15.91 -19.29
N ILE A 250 -16.63 -15.04 -20.28
CA ILE A 250 -17.25 -13.71 -20.38
C ILE A 250 -18.76 -13.83 -20.54
N LYS A 251 -19.23 -14.69 -21.45
CA LYS A 251 -20.66 -14.97 -21.64
C LYS A 251 -21.33 -15.42 -20.34
N LYS A 252 -20.70 -16.35 -19.61
CA LYS A 252 -21.20 -16.84 -18.32
C LYS A 252 -21.27 -15.72 -17.29
N PHE A 253 -20.25 -14.87 -17.23
CA PHE A 253 -20.22 -13.72 -16.34
C PHE A 253 -21.36 -12.73 -16.65
N LEU A 254 -21.51 -12.32 -17.92
CA LEU A 254 -22.54 -11.36 -18.36
C LEU A 254 -23.96 -11.85 -18.06
N LYS A 255 -24.28 -13.13 -18.36
CA LYS A 255 -25.59 -13.73 -18.04
C LYS A 255 -25.92 -13.61 -16.55
N LEU A 256 -24.94 -13.88 -15.70
CA LEU A 256 -25.10 -13.80 -14.25
C LEU A 256 -25.21 -12.36 -13.74
N TRP A 257 -24.50 -11.41 -14.36
CA TRP A 257 -24.59 -10.01 -14.01
C TRP A 257 -25.95 -9.42 -14.38
N MET A 258 -26.42 -9.66 -15.60
CA MET A 258 -27.75 -9.24 -16.05
C MET A 258 -28.87 -9.83 -15.19
N ALA A 259 -28.68 -11.04 -14.64
CA ALA A 259 -29.60 -11.64 -13.68
C ALA A 259 -29.49 -11.06 -12.24
N GLY A 260 -28.70 -10.00 -12.02
CA GLY A 260 -28.60 -9.31 -10.73
C GLY A 260 -27.71 -10.01 -9.68
N ARG A 261 -26.86 -10.96 -10.07
CA ARG A 261 -26.01 -11.71 -9.12
C ARG A 261 -24.95 -10.87 -8.42
N PHE A 262 -24.42 -9.84 -9.08
CA PHE A 262 -23.31 -9.01 -8.59
C PHE A 262 -23.80 -7.66 -8.07
N ARG A 263 -24.58 -7.66 -6.99
CA ARG A 263 -25.28 -6.46 -6.47
C ARG A 263 -24.39 -5.29 -6.05
N ARG A 264 -23.12 -5.54 -5.71
CA ARG A 264 -22.17 -4.51 -5.26
C ARG A 264 -21.23 -4.03 -6.37
N LEU A 265 -21.19 -4.75 -7.50
CA LEU A 265 -20.23 -4.53 -8.56
C LEU A 265 -20.66 -3.33 -9.40
N ASP A 266 -19.87 -2.27 -9.34
CA ASP A 266 -20.06 -1.05 -10.11
C ASP A 266 -19.22 -1.06 -11.40
N TYR A 267 -18.00 -1.62 -11.32
CA TYR A 267 -17.05 -1.61 -12.43
C TYR A 267 -16.23 -2.90 -12.49
N LEU A 268 -16.09 -3.46 -13.70
CA LEU A 268 -15.21 -4.57 -13.99
C LEU A 268 -14.46 -4.35 -15.31
N LEU A 269 -13.14 -4.35 -15.25
CA LEU A 269 -12.27 -4.37 -16.41
C LEU A 269 -11.51 -5.71 -16.47
N ILE A 270 -11.56 -6.37 -17.63
CA ILE A 270 -10.78 -7.59 -17.88
C ILE A 270 -10.02 -7.39 -19.18
N THR A 271 -8.70 -7.54 -19.14
CA THR A 271 -7.90 -7.71 -20.36
C THR A 271 -7.46 -9.16 -20.49
N LYS A 272 -7.30 -9.61 -21.74
CA LYS A 272 -7.02 -11.01 -22.07
C LYS A 272 -5.56 -11.17 -22.49
N LEU A 273 -4.95 -12.27 -22.08
CA LEU A 273 -3.62 -12.68 -22.51
C LEU A 273 -3.75 -13.83 -23.51
N TYR A 274 -3.13 -13.69 -24.69
CA TYR A 274 -2.99 -14.69 -25.77
C TYR A 274 -4.28 -15.31 -26.36
N THR A 275 -5.47 -14.96 -25.87
CA THR A 275 -6.73 -15.50 -26.36
C THR A 275 -7.46 -14.45 -27.21
N PRO A 276 -7.84 -14.77 -28.47
CA PRO A 276 -8.60 -13.84 -29.30
C PRO A 276 -9.87 -13.38 -28.58
N PHE A 277 -10.10 -12.07 -28.57
CA PHE A 277 -11.36 -11.51 -28.13
C PHE A 277 -12.31 -11.46 -29.32
N ASP A 278 -13.45 -12.14 -29.20
CA ASP A 278 -14.46 -12.20 -30.26
C ASP A 278 -15.74 -11.54 -29.72
N PRO A 279 -15.89 -10.22 -29.90
CA PRO A 279 -17.03 -9.49 -29.39
C PRO A 279 -18.32 -9.93 -30.08
N GLU A 280 -18.29 -10.26 -31.38
CA GLU A 280 -19.49 -10.67 -32.12
C GLU A 280 -20.06 -11.98 -31.58
N ASN A 281 -19.20 -12.98 -31.36
CA ASN A 281 -19.60 -14.25 -30.77
C ASN A 281 -20.20 -14.08 -29.36
N ILE A 282 -19.67 -13.13 -28.59
CA ILE A 282 -20.18 -12.81 -27.25
C ILE A 282 -21.54 -12.13 -27.36
N LEU A 283 -21.61 -11.03 -28.12
CA LEU A 283 -22.80 -10.18 -28.24
C LEU A 283 -23.97 -10.88 -28.90
N PHE A 284 -23.73 -11.87 -29.78
CA PHE A 284 -24.79 -12.68 -30.41
C PHE A 284 -25.74 -13.35 -29.40
N GLU A 285 -25.27 -13.64 -28.18
CA GLU A 285 -26.10 -14.25 -27.13
C GLU A 285 -26.93 -13.23 -26.32
N PHE A 286 -26.82 -11.93 -26.62
CA PHE A 286 -27.44 -10.87 -25.84
C PHE A 286 -28.20 -9.90 -26.74
N ASN A 287 -29.35 -9.44 -26.25
CA ASN A 287 -30.07 -8.35 -26.91
C ASN A 287 -29.33 -7.04 -26.66
N THR A 288 -28.48 -6.63 -27.62
CA THR A 288 -27.63 -5.43 -27.50
C THR A 288 -28.18 -4.30 -28.36
N MET A 289 -27.95 -3.06 -27.92
CA MET A 289 -28.26 -1.85 -28.67
C MET A 289 -26.95 -1.10 -28.93
N PRO A 290 -26.88 -0.26 -29.98
CA PRO A 290 -25.76 0.65 -30.18
C PRO A 290 -25.47 1.47 -28.92
N PHE A 291 -24.20 1.81 -28.72
CA PHE A 291 -23.81 2.69 -27.64
C PHE A 291 -24.41 4.09 -27.84
N ASP A 292 -24.91 4.68 -26.75
CA ASP A 292 -25.57 5.99 -26.73
C ASP A 292 -25.00 6.81 -25.58
N GLU A 293 -24.19 7.81 -25.92
CA GLU A 293 -23.50 8.70 -24.98
C GLU A 293 -24.45 9.55 -24.14
N SER A 294 -25.64 9.86 -24.67
CA SER A 294 -26.64 10.65 -23.96
C SER A 294 -27.25 9.88 -22.78
N ARG A 295 -27.22 8.54 -22.85
CA ARG A 295 -27.77 7.65 -21.81
C ARG A 295 -26.73 7.15 -20.82
N ARG A 296 -25.46 7.06 -21.25
CA ARG A 296 -24.35 6.59 -20.40
C ARG A 296 -23.02 7.16 -20.89
N SER A 297 -22.22 7.66 -19.95
CA SER A 297 -20.85 8.13 -20.23
C SER A 297 -20.01 7.01 -20.87
N ALA A 298 -19.20 7.37 -21.88
CA ALA A 298 -18.17 6.48 -22.43
C ALA A 298 -17.01 6.27 -21.45
N MET A 299 -16.76 7.24 -20.56
CA MET A 299 -15.71 7.21 -19.56
C MET A 299 -16.27 6.76 -18.21
N TYR A 300 -15.76 5.63 -17.72
CA TYR A 300 -16.02 5.15 -16.36
C TYR A 300 -14.81 5.49 -15.50
N ILE A 301 -15.03 6.24 -14.42
CA ILE A 301 -13.99 6.60 -13.46
C ILE A 301 -13.66 5.35 -12.65
N ASN A 302 -12.51 4.74 -12.94
CA ASN A 302 -12.01 3.60 -12.20
C ASN A 302 -11.38 4.05 -10.88
N LYS A 303 -12.10 3.86 -9.76
CA LYS A 303 -11.60 4.21 -8.42
C LYS A 303 -10.46 3.30 -7.92
N SER A 304 -10.20 2.18 -8.59
CA SER A 304 -9.07 1.29 -8.28
C SER A 304 -7.73 1.88 -8.74
N THR A 305 -7.74 2.81 -9.70
CA THR A 305 -6.53 3.44 -10.27
C THR A 305 -6.23 4.84 -9.72
N TYR A 306 -7.17 5.48 -9.02
CA TYR A 306 -6.95 6.81 -8.43
C TYR A 306 -5.89 6.86 -7.32
N VAL A 307 -5.38 5.69 -6.91
CA VAL A 307 -4.35 5.61 -5.86
C VAL A 307 -2.97 5.21 -6.41
N LEU A 308 -2.85 5.03 -7.73
CA LEU A 308 -1.60 4.67 -8.41
C LEU A 308 -0.83 5.89 -8.97
N SER A 309 -1.25 7.12 -8.69
CA SER A 309 -0.52 8.33 -9.09
C SER A 309 0.64 8.68 -8.13
N LEU A 310 1.24 7.70 -7.45
CA LEU A 310 2.22 7.90 -6.38
C LEU A 310 3.61 7.33 -6.69
N THR A 311 3.90 7.00 -7.94
CA THR A 311 5.24 6.58 -8.36
C THR A 311 5.62 7.25 -9.68
N ASP A 312 6.25 8.42 -9.57
CA ASP A 312 7.22 8.91 -10.55
C ASP A 312 8.59 8.26 -10.25
#